data_AF-A0A9P8IWT9-F1
#
_entry.id   AF-A0A9P8IWT9-F1
#
_cell.length_a   1.000
_cell.length_b   1.000
_cell.length_c   1.000
_cell.angle_alpha   90.00
_cell.angle_beta   90.00
_cell.angle_gamma   90.00
#
_symmetry.space_group_name_H-M   'P 1'
#
loop_
_entity.id
_entity.type
_entity.pdbx_description
1 polymer ?
#
loop_
_entity_poly.entity_id
_entity_poly.type
_entity_poly.pdbx_seq_one_letter_code
_entity_poly.pdbx_strand_id
1 'polypeptide(L)'
;MSDKLTRIAIVNSDKCKPKKCRQECKKSCPVVRTGKLCIEVTNESKIAFISERLCIGCGICPKKCPFDAINIINLPTNLESQVTHRYSANSFKLHRLPMPRPGQVLGLVGGNGTGKSTALKILSGKLKPNLGR
;
A
#
# COMPACT_ATOMS: atom_id res chain seq x y z
N MET A 1 25.70 -6.95 -1.99
CA MET A 1 24.96 -5.73 -1.64
C MET A 1 23.53 -6.14 -1.37
N SER A 2 23.06 -6.04 -0.13
CA SER A 2 21.75 -6.60 0.25
C SER A 2 20.65 -5.81 -0.45
N ASP A 3 19.86 -6.50 -1.27
CA ASP A 3 18.65 -5.97 -1.88
C ASP A 3 17.77 -5.33 -0.81
N LYS A 4 17.64 -4.00 -0.86
CA LYS A 4 16.79 -3.20 0.03
C LYS A 4 15.30 -3.55 -0.20
N LEU A 5 14.84 -4.63 0.41
CA LEU A 5 13.45 -5.11 0.32
C LEU A 5 12.47 -3.98 0.65
N THR A 6 11.75 -3.51 -0.37
CA THR A 6 10.70 -2.51 -0.23
C THR A 6 9.45 -3.18 0.30
N ARG A 7 8.93 -2.66 1.41
CA ARG A 7 7.74 -3.21 2.05
C ARG A 7 6.64 -2.17 1.99
N ILE A 8 5.47 -2.57 1.50
CA ILE A 8 4.30 -1.71 1.47
C ILE A 8 3.26 -2.32 2.40
N ALA A 9 2.90 -1.54 3.42
CA ALA A 9 1.73 -1.82 4.22
C ALA A 9 0.55 -1.07 3.61
N ILE A 10 -0.48 -1.82 3.18
CA ILE A 10 -1.73 -1.30 2.65
C ILE A 10 -2.80 -1.44 3.73
N VAL A 11 -3.55 -0.37 4.00
CA VAL A 11 -4.67 -0.39 4.93
C VAL A 11 -5.94 0.00 4.18
N ASN A 12 -6.93 -0.89 4.20
CA ASN A 12 -8.22 -0.65 3.57
C ASN A 12 -9.11 0.20 4.50
N SER A 13 -9.50 1.39 4.06
CA SER A 13 -10.34 2.34 4.81
C SER A 13 -11.74 1.81 5.12
N ASP A 14 -12.31 0.97 4.27
CA ASP A 14 -13.69 0.49 4.39
C ASP A 14 -13.80 -0.62 5.44
N LYS A 15 -12.74 -1.42 5.56
CA LYS A 15 -12.63 -2.51 6.53
C LYS A 15 -12.05 -2.04 7.87
N CYS A 16 -11.13 -1.08 7.86
CA CYS A 16 -10.45 -0.62 9.07
C CYS A 16 -11.41 0.15 9.97
N LYS A 17 -11.74 -0.40 11.15
CA LYS A 17 -12.61 0.24 12.14
C LYS A 17 -11.90 0.32 13.50
N PRO A 18 -11.03 1.31 13.74
CA PRO A 18 -10.26 1.45 14.98
C PRO A 18 -11.10 1.42 16.26
N LYS A 19 -12.28 2.04 16.23
CA LYS A 19 -13.26 2.04 17.34
C LYS A 19 -13.72 0.64 17.77
N LYS A 20 -13.73 -0.33 16.85
CA LYS A 20 -14.25 -1.69 17.10
C LYS A 20 -13.16 -2.75 17.26
N CYS A 21 -11.93 -2.49 16.82
CA CYS A 21 -10.84 -3.48 16.83
C CYS A 21 -9.89 -3.42 18.02
N ARG A 22 -10.14 -2.54 19.02
CA ARG A 22 -9.27 -2.35 20.21
C ARG A 22 -7.79 -2.06 19.90
N GLN A 23 -7.50 -1.61 18.68
CA GLN A 23 -6.15 -1.27 18.19
C GLN A 23 -5.14 -2.44 18.25
N GLU A 24 -5.60 -3.68 17.99
CA GLU A 24 -4.75 -4.87 18.07
C GLU A 24 -3.51 -4.83 17.17
N CYS A 25 -3.58 -4.13 16.03
CA CYS A 25 -2.43 -3.93 15.16
C CYS A 25 -1.28 -3.20 15.88
N LYS A 26 -1.57 -2.16 16.66
CA LYS A 26 -0.58 -1.40 17.44
C LYS A 26 -0.01 -2.23 18.59
N LYS A 27 -0.88 -2.93 19.33
CA LYS A 27 -0.49 -3.77 20.49
C LYS A 27 0.36 -4.98 20.09
N SER A 28 0.00 -5.62 18.99
CA SER A 28 0.68 -6.83 18.51
C SER A 28 1.98 -6.55 17.75
N CYS A 29 2.23 -5.29 17.35
CA CYS A 29 3.41 -4.95 16.56
C CYS A 29 4.70 -5.01 17.40
N PRO A 30 5.69 -5.85 17.02
CA PRO A 30 6.93 -5.97 17.78
C PRO A 30 7.72 -4.66 17.79
N VAL A 31 7.72 -3.92 16.67
CA VAL A 31 8.44 -2.64 16.54
C VAL A 31 7.88 -1.57 17.47
N VAL A 32 6.56 -1.57 17.67
CA VAL A 32 5.89 -0.69 18.64
C VAL A 32 6.22 -1.09 20.07
N ARG A 33 6.28 -2.40 20.36
CA ARG A 33 6.69 -2.91 21.68
C ARG A 33 8.13 -2.55 22.04
N THR A 34 9.01 -2.36 21.04
CA THR A 34 10.38 -1.84 21.23
C THR A 34 10.41 -0.32 21.43
N GLY A 35 9.27 0.38 21.39
CA GLY A 35 9.17 1.83 21.63
C GLY A 35 9.26 2.70 20.37
N LYS A 36 9.26 2.13 19.16
CA LYS A 36 9.26 2.90 17.91
C LYS A 36 7.85 3.12 17.37
N LEU A 37 7.59 4.27 16.77
CA LEU A 37 6.29 4.65 16.19
C LEU A 37 6.04 3.99 14.81
N CYS A 38 5.94 2.66 14.77
CA CYS A 38 5.67 1.94 13.53
C CYS A 38 4.19 2.00 13.09
N ILE A 39 3.26 1.99 14.04
CA ILE A 39 1.82 2.02 13.78
C ILE A 39 1.20 3.12 14.63
N GLU A 40 0.54 4.06 13.96
CA GLU A 40 -0.18 5.17 14.55
C GLU A 40 -1.68 4.94 14.37
N VAL A 41 -2.38 4.75 15.47
CA VAL A 41 -3.83 4.58 15.50
C VAL A 41 -4.35 5.03 16.87
N THR A 42 -5.45 5.78 16.85
CA THR A 42 -6.22 6.17 18.03
C THR A 42 -7.68 5.72 17.88
N ASN A 43 -8.51 5.92 18.91
CA ASN A 43 -9.94 5.60 18.82
C ASN A 43 -10.73 6.61 17.97
N GLU A 44 -10.26 7.87 17.87
CA GLU A 44 -10.88 8.87 16.99
C GLU A 44 -10.42 8.72 15.53
N SER A 45 -9.28 8.06 15.31
CA SER A 45 -8.72 7.85 13.97
C SER A 45 -9.70 7.08 13.08
N LYS A 46 -9.88 7.56 11.84
CA LYS A 46 -10.67 6.87 10.82
C LYS A 46 -9.96 5.61 10.31
N ILE A 47 -8.63 5.64 10.20
CA ILE A 47 -7.80 4.57 9.66
C ILE A 47 -6.51 4.43 10.48
N ALA A 48 -5.92 3.24 10.52
CA ALA A 48 -4.59 3.02 11.07
C ALA A 48 -3.51 3.41 10.05
N PHE A 49 -2.49 4.14 10.49
CA PHE A 49 -1.33 4.48 9.68
C PHE A 49 -0.15 3.57 10.03
N ILE A 50 0.58 3.09 9.02
CA ILE A 50 1.71 2.17 9.19
C ILE A 50 2.93 2.75 8.48
N SER A 51 3.99 3.01 9.23
CA SER A 51 5.24 3.54 8.67
C SER A 51 5.98 2.48 7.86
N GLU A 52 6.10 2.68 6.55
CA GLU A 52 6.84 1.80 5.64
C GLU A 52 8.35 1.73 5.98
N ARG A 53 8.90 2.77 6.62
CA ARG A 53 10.32 2.84 6.99
C ARG A 53 10.64 1.99 8.22
N LEU A 54 9.72 1.95 9.19
CA LEU A 54 9.90 1.26 10.46
C LEU A 54 9.35 -0.16 10.44
N CYS A 55 8.41 -0.46 9.53
CA CYS A 55 7.81 -1.78 9.43
C CYS A 55 8.82 -2.82 8.92
N ILE A 56 9.09 -3.83 9.75
CA ILE A 56 9.98 -4.95 9.39
C ILE A 56 9.29 -6.02 8.52
N GLY A 57 7.97 -5.91 8.29
CA GLY A 57 7.23 -6.87 7.47
C GLY A 57 6.92 -8.21 8.13
N CYS A 58 6.89 -8.28 9.47
CA CYS A 58 6.65 -9.51 10.24
C CYS A 58 5.30 -10.21 10.00
N GLY A 59 4.32 -9.55 9.37
CA GLY A 59 3.02 -10.16 9.07
C GLY A 59 2.13 -10.44 10.29
N ILE A 60 2.45 -9.92 11.48
CA ILE A 60 1.62 -10.12 12.68
C ILE A 60 0.33 -9.28 12.61
N CYS A 61 0.45 -8.04 12.16
CA CYS A 61 -0.66 -7.08 12.05
C CYS A 61 -1.83 -7.59 11.19
N PRO A 62 -1.62 -8.12 9.96
CA PRO A 62 -2.70 -8.69 9.15
C PRO A 62 -3.39 -9.86 9.87
N LYS A 63 -2.62 -10.80 10.44
CA LYS A 63 -3.16 -11.98 11.14
C LYS A 63 -3.99 -11.64 12.38
N LYS A 64 -3.66 -10.56 13.07
CA LYS A 64 -4.35 -10.11 14.29
C LYS A 64 -5.49 -9.13 14.02
N CYS A 65 -5.63 -8.65 12.77
CA CYS A 65 -6.70 -7.72 12.44
C CYS A 65 -8.04 -8.48 12.36
N PRO A 66 -9.05 -8.15 13.19
CA PRO A 66 -10.33 -8.85 13.18
C PRO A 66 -11.15 -8.58 11.90
N PHE A 67 -10.78 -7.56 11.13
CA PHE A 67 -11.48 -7.14 9.91
C PHE A 67 -10.69 -7.41 8.63
N ASP A 68 -9.51 -8.04 8.73
CA ASP A 68 -8.61 -8.29 7.60
C ASP A 68 -8.38 -7.02 6.74
N ALA A 69 -8.14 -5.91 7.43
CA ALA A 69 -8.04 -4.58 6.83
C ALA A 69 -6.61 -4.19 6.45
N ILE A 70 -5.61 -4.96 6.86
CA ILE A 70 -4.19 -4.66 6.69
C ILE A 70 -3.59 -5.72 5.78
N ASN A 71 -2.86 -5.31 4.75
CA ASN A 71 -2.07 -6.19 3.91
C ASN A 71 -0.62 -5.73 3.92
N ILE A 72 0.32 -6.66 4.12
CA ILE A 72 1.75 -6.37 4.02
C ILE A 72 2.26 -7.09 2.77
N ILE A 73 2.76 -6.30 1.82
CA ILE A 73 3.33 -6.80 0.58
C ILE A 73 4.83 -6.51 0.62
N ASN A 74 5.62 -7.57 0.49
CA ASN A 74 7.05 -7.44 0.26
C ASN A 74 7.26 -7.36 -1.25
N LEU A 75 7.65 -6.19 -1.74
CA LEU A 75 7.95 -6.00 -3.15
C LEU A 75 9.42 -6.34 -3.42
N PRO A 76 9.73 -6.86 -4.62
CA PRO A 76 11.10 -6.93 -5.07
C PRO A 76 11.69 -5.52 -5.20
N THR A 77 12.98 -5.41 -4.92
CA THR A 77 13.79 -4.19 -4.75
C THR A 77 13.70 -3.15 -5.87
N ASN A 78 13.30 -3.57 -7.07
CA ASN A 78 13.47 -2.79 -8.31
C ASN A 78 12.24 -1.95 -8.70
N LEU A 79 11.29 -1.73 -7.78
CA LEU A 79 10.01 -1.04 -8.07
C LEU A 79 9.85 0.33 -7.39
N GLU A 80 10.71 0.71 -6.44
CA GLU A 80 10.65 2.04 -5.80
C GLU A 80 10.91 3.18 -6.79
N SER A 81 11.82 2.98 -7.75
CA SER A 81 12.21 4.02 -8.72
C SER A 81 11.14 4.30 -9.78
N GLN A 82 10.10 3.46 -9.88
CA GLN A 82 9.10 3.54 -10.96
C GLN A 82 7.67 3.71 -10.45
N VAL A 83 7.49 4.40 -9.33
CA VAL A 83 6.17 4.78 -8.83
C VAL A 83 5.58 5.89 -9.71
N THR A 84 4.48 5.60 -10.40
CA THR A 84 3.79 6.56 -11.27
C THR A 84 2.71 7.31 -10.50
N HIS A 85 1.92 6.62 -9.69
CA HIS A 85 0.84 7.25 -8.94
C HIS A 85 0.57 6.53 -7.62
N ARG A 86 0.12 7.28 -6.61
CA ARG A 86 -0.30 6.76 -5.30
C ARG A 86 -1.55 7.52 -4.84
N TYR A 87 -2.59 6.81 -4.40
CA TYR A 87 -3.82 7.47 -3.94
C TYR A 87 -3.68 8.13 -2.56
N SER A 88 -3.02 7.46 -1.63
CA SER A 88 -2.77 7.98 -0.29
C SER A 88 -1.66 7.19 0.43
N ALA A 89 -1.21 7.69 1.58
CA ALA A 89 -0.40 6.90 2.48
C ALA A 89 -1.10 5.57 2.83
N ASN A 90 -0.33 4.49 2.89
CA ASN A 90 -0.80 3.10 3.02
C ASN A 90 -1.89 2.67 2.02
N SER A 91 -1.96 3.28 0.85
CA SER A 91 -2.85 2.87 -0.24
C SER A 91 -2.09 2.36 -1.45
N PHE A 92 -2.84 1.91 -2.45
CA PHE A 92 -2.35 1.36 -3.70
C PHE A 92 -1.35 2.29 -4.39
N LYS A 93 -0.22 1.71 -4.83
CA LYS A 93 0.78 2.36 -5.67
C LYS A 93 0.74 1.74 -7.05
N LEU A 94 0.58 2.57 -8.08
CA LEU A 94 0.74 2.16 -9.46
C LEU A 94 2.21 2.30 -9.86
N HIS A 95 2.77 1.23 -10.39
CA HIS A 95 4.13 1.21 -10.93
C HIS A 95 4.07 1.08 -12.45
N ARG A 96 4.84 1.93 -13.14
CA ARG A 96 4.90 2.00 -14.62
C ARG A 96 3.55 2.33 -15.27
N LEU A 97 3.62 2.64 -16.56
CA LEU A 97 2.46 2.73 -17.43
C LEU A 97 2.71 1.93 -18.71
N PRO A 98 1.67 1.31 -19.29
CA PRO A 98 1.80 0.71 -20.60
C PRO A 98 1.95 1.82 -21.66
N MET A 99 2.83 1.61 -22.63
CA MET A 99 3.09 2.59 -23.70
C MET A 99 2.36 2.15 -24.97
N PRO A 100 1.26 2.83 -25.38
CA PRO A 100 0.58 2.51 -26.63
C PRO A 100 1.45 2.87 -27.84
N ARG A 101 1.33 2.09 -28.92
CA ARG A 101 2.02 2.32 -30.20
C ARG A 101 0.98 2.58 -31.31
N PRO A 102 1.18 3.58 -32.18
CA PRO A 102 0.28 3.82 -33.30
C PRO A 102 0.14 2.60 -34.21
N GLY A 103 -1.07 2.36 -34.72
CA GLY A 103 -1.35 1.25 -35.64
C GLY A 103 -1.35 -0.15 -35.00
N GLN A 104 -1.23 -0.26 -33.68
CA GLN A 104 -1.21 -1.54 -32.95
C GLN A 104 -2.25 -1.58 -31.82
N VAL A 105 -2.81 -2.76 -31.57
CA VAL A 105 -3.70 -3.00 -30.42
C VAL A 105 -2.86 -3.45 -29.22
N LEU A 106 -2.94 -2.69 -28.12
CA LEU A 106 -2.26 -3.03 -26.87
C LEU A 106 -3.21 -3.77 -25.93
N GLY A 107 -2.92 -5.04 -25.65
CA GLY A 107 -3.62 -5.82 -24.62
C GLY A 107 -3.08 -5.52 -23.22
N LEU A 108 -3.97 -5.24 -22.25
CA LEU A 108 -3.62 -5.04 -20.85
C LEU A 108 -4.32 -6.09 -19.97
N VAL A 109 -3.56 -7.10 -19.54
CA VAL A 109 -4.07 -8.25 -18.78
C VAL A 109 -3.49 -8.29 -17.38
N GLY A 110 -4.28 -8.72 -16.41
CA GLY A 110 -3.86 -8.91 -15.01
C GLY A 110 -5.06 -9.09 -14.09
N GLY A 111 -4.83 -9.53 -12.85
CA GLY A 111 -5.89 -9.70 -11.85
C GLY A 111 -6.62 -8.41 -11.47
N ASN A 112 -7.71 -8.53 -10.71
CA ASN A 112 -8.39 -7.36 -10.15
C ASN A 112 -7.50 -6.64 -9.13
N GLY A 113 -7.59 -5.31 -9.06
CA GLY A 113 -6.79 -4.52 -8.12
C GLY A 113 -5.33 -4.28 -8.52
N THR A 114 -4.90 -4.68 -9.72
CA THR A 114 -3.50 -4.45 -10.19
C THR A 114 -3.26 -3.07 -10.79
N GLY A 115 -4.29 -2.22 -10.90
CA GLY A 115 -4.15 -0.85 -11.38
C GLY A 115 -4.40 -0.63 -12.87
N LYS A 116 -4.95 -1.61 -13.61
CA LYS A 116 -5.30 -1.48 -15.04
C LYS A 116 -6.18 -0.26 -15.32
N SER A 117 -7.27 -0.12 -14.57
CA SER A 117 -8.20 1.02 -14.72
C SER A 117 -7.54 2.34 -14.33
N THR A 118 -6.61 2.33 -13.37
CA THR A 118 -5.84 3.52 -12.98
C THR A 118 -4.88 3.93 -14.10
N ALA A 119 -4.18 2.97 -14.73
CA ALA A 119 -3.30 3.23 -15.87
C ALA A 119 -4.07 3.84 -17.05
N LEU A 120 -5.25 3.31 -17.38
CA LEU A 120 -6.12 3.88 -18.43
C LEU A 120 -6.60 5.30 -18.10
N LYS A 121 -6.95 5.58 -16.84
CA LYS A 121 -7.32 6.94 -16.41
C LYS A 121 -6.18 7.93 -16.55
N ILE A 122 -4.93 7.50 -16.32
CA ILE A 122 -3.75 8.35 -16.50
C ILE A 122 -3.47 8.60 -17.98
N LEU A 123 -3.47 7.54 -18.81
CA LEU A 123 -3.25 7.66 -20.26
C LEU A 123 -4.34 8.49 -20.96
N SER A 124 -5.57 8.45 -20.47
CA SER A 124 -6.68 9.28 -20.99
C SER A 124 -6.70 10.71 -20.44
N GLY A 125 -5.74 11.11 -19.62
CA GLY A 125 -5.66 12.45 -19.03
C GLY A 125 -6.67 12.75 -17.91
N LYS A 126 -7.54 11.79 -17.55
CA LYS A 126 -8.55 11.94 -16.49
C LYS A 126 -7.95 11.93 -15.07
N LEU A 127 -6.76 11.39 -14.90
CA LEU A 127 -6.04 11.34 -13.63
C LEU A 127 -4.59 11.78 -13.84
N LYS A 128 -4.17 12.84 -13.15
CA LYS A 128 -2.77 13.30 -13.19
C LYS A 128 -1.90 12.43 -12.26
N PRO A 129 -0.79 11.85 -12.75
CA PRO A 129 0.12 11.09 -11.90
C PRO A 129 0.82 12.02 -10.90
N ASN A 130 1.04 11.55 -9.67
CA ASN A 130 1.70 12.29 -8.58
C ASN A 130 3.07 11.73 -8.22
N LEU A 131 3.58 10.74 -8.97
CA LEU A 131 4.91 10.15 -8.79
C LEU A 131 5.16 9.64 -7.36
N GLY A 132 4.10 9.19 -6.68
CA GLY A 132 4.18 8.66 -5.32
C GLY A 132 4.13 9.69 -4.19
N ARG A 133 3.88 10.96 -4.50
CA ARG A 133 3.65 12.04 -3.52
C ARG A 133 2.19 12.15 -3.08
#